data_AF-A0A5C1YPD7-F1
#
_entry.id   AF-A0A5C1YPD7-F1
#
_cell.length_a   1.000
_cell.length_b   1.000
_cell.length_c   1.000
_cell.angle_alpha   90.00
_cell.angle_beta   90.00
_cell.angle_gamma   90.00
#
_symmetry.space_group_name_H-M   'P 1'
#
loop_
_entity.id
_entity.type
_entity.pdbx_description
1 polymer ?
#
loop_
_entity_poly.entity_id
_entity_poly.type
_entity_poly.pdbx_seq_one_letter_code
_entity_poly.pdbx_strand_id
1 'polypeptide(L)'
;MTTTQGDLFPQPLPKADIADALWQKLSRSAFRSRFHLNAQDMAYLRDKGLPAVLEHGRGFINRRLAPAAPTRDGRQTPWKGHPVFVAQHATGTCCRSCLEKWHSMSKGTALTETQQQYVLAVLAVWLERELHASATTPPVQTDGVG
;
A
#
# COMPACT_ATOMS: atom_id res chain seq x y z
N MET A 1 19.18 37.93 10.44
CA MET A 1 19.42 36.48 10.47
C MET A 1 18.26 35.87 11.24
N THR A 2 17.20 35.47 10.54
CA THR A 2 16.05 34.82 11.18
C THR A 2 15.72 33.61 10.34
N THR A 3 16.10 32.45 10.86
CA THR A 3 15.81 31.13 10.31
C THR A 3 14.32 30.88 10.44
N THR A 4 13.58 30.99 9.33
CA THR A 4 12.20 30.47 9.27
C THR A 4 12.27 28.98 9.01
N GLN A 5 12.21 28.22 10.09
CA GLN A 5 11.81 26.82 10.08
C GLN A 5 10.30 26.80 9.86
N GLY A 6 9.90 26.73 8.60
CA GLY A 6 8.51 26.58 8.18
C GLY A 6 8.38 25.35 7.30
N ASP A 7 7.55 24.42 7.74
CA ASP A 7 6.89 23.41 6.91
C ASP A 7 7.68 22.14 6.57
N LEU A 8 7.97 21.37 7.62
CA LEU A 8 8.15 19.91 7.57
C LEU A 8 6.78 19.20 7.37
N PHE A 9 5.94 19.70 6.45
CA PHE A 9 4.68 19.03 6.13
C PHE A 9 4.97 17.72 5.39
N PRO A 10 4.36 16.59 5.78
CA PRO A 10 4.34 15.43 4.92
C PRO A 10 3.66 15.84 3.62
N GLN A 11 4.37 15.70 2.50
CA GLN A 11 3.86 15.98 1.17
C GLN A 11 2.47 15.33 1.04
N PRO A 12 1.42 16.09 0.65
CA PRO A 12 0.10 15.51 0.48
C PRO A 12 0.22 14.35 -0.49
N LEU A 13 -0.42 13.24 -0.13
CA LEU A 13 -0.36 12.02 -0.93
C LEU A 13 -0.72 12.36 -2.37
N PRO A 14 0.10 11.94 -3.35
CA PRO A 14 -0.13 12.30 -4.73
C PRO A 14 -1.53 11.82 -5.12
N LYS A 15 -2.41 12.77 -5.48
CA LYS A 15 -3.75 12.49 -5.98
C LYS A 15 -3.61 11.98 -7.41
N ALA A 16 -3.10 10.76 -7.55
CA ALA A 16 -3.09 10.06 -8.82
C ALA A 16 -4.54 9.72 -9.18
N ASP A 17 -4.91 9.92 -10.45
CA ASP A 17 -6.20 9.47 -10.96
C ASP A 17 -6.20 7.94 -11.06
N ILE A 18 -6.57 7.29 -9.95
CA ILE A 18 -6.69 5.84 -9.86
C ILE A 18 -8.10 5.46 -10.31
N ALA A 19 -8.20 4.85 -11.49
CA ALA A 19 -9.48 4.48 -12.07
C ALA A 19 -10.27 3.48 -11.19
N ASP A 20 -11.57 3.72 -11.01
CA ASP A 20 -12.47 2.83 -10.25
C ASP A 20 -12.49 1.39 -10.79
N ALA A 21 -12.29 1.24 -12.10
CA ALA A 21 -12.19 -0.06 -12.76
C ALA A 21 -11.07 -0.93 -12.17
N LEU A 22 -9.97 -0.35 -11.66
CA LEU A 22 -8.92 -1.09 -10.95
C LEU A 22 -9.50 -1.76 -9.70
N TRP A 23 -10.16 -0.98 -8.84
CA TRP A 23 -10.72 -1.47 -7.59
C TRP A 23 -11.78 -2.55 -7.82
N GLN A 24 -12.62 -2.37 -8.83
CA GLN A 24 -13.60 -3.39 -9.24
C GLN A 24 -12.95 -4.68 -9.74
N LYS A 25 -11.84 -4.60 -10.49
CA LYS A 25 -11.11 -5.79 -10.94
C LYS A 25 -10.42 -6.50 -9.77
N LEU A 26 -9.85 -5.75 -8.83
CA LEU A 26 -9.20 -6.29 -7.64
C LEU A 26 -10.20 -7.01 -6.73
N SER A 27 -11.38 -6.42 -6.49
CA SER A 27 -12.42 -7.04 -5.64
C SER A 27 -12.96 -8.36 -6.21
N ARG A 28 -13.02 -8.50 -7.54
CA ARG A 28 -13.42 -9.74 -8.22
C ARG A 28 -12.35 -10.84 -8.17
N SER A 29 -11.10 -10.52 -7.85
CA SER A 29 -10.04 -11.52 -7.78
C SER A 29 -10.00 -12.17 -6.41
N ALA A 30 -10.43 -13.44 -6.31
CA ALA A 30 -10.40 -14.22 -5.07
C ALA A 30 -9.00 -14.32 -4.42
N PHE A 31 -7.93 -14.10 -5.20
CA PHE A 31 -6.58 -14.00 -4.64
C PHE A 31 -6.30 -12.64 -4.01
N ARG A 32 -6.71 -11.54 -4.65
CA ARG A 32 -6.42 -10.18 -4.19
C ARG A 32 -7.38 -9.71 -3.09
N SER A 33 -8.65 -10.07 -3.20
CA SER A 33 -9.70 -9.65 -2.26
C SER A 33 -9.61 -10.31 -0.88
N ARG A 34 -8.80 -11.35 -0.69
CA ARG A 34 -8.63 -12.02 0.61
C ARG A 34 -7.66 -11.29 1.55
N PHE A 35 -6.89 -10.34 1.04
CA PHE A 35 -5.87 -9.65 1.84
C PHE A 35 -6.54 -8.57 2.69
N HIS A 36 -6.29 -8.62 3.99
CA HIS A 36 -6.65 -7.62 4.98
C HIS A 36 -5.52 -7.48 6.00
N LEU A 37 -5.42 -6.33 6.65
CA LEU A 37 -4.49 -6.13 7.75
C LEU A 37 -4.92 -7.01 8.94
N ASN A 38 -3.97 -7.80 9.46
CA ASN A 38 -4.19 -8.48 10.74
C ASN A 38 -4.12 -7.47 11.90
N ALA A 39 -4.45 -7.92 13.12
CA ALA A 39 -4.45 -7.05 14.31
C ALA A 39 -3.11 -6.35 14.56
N GLN A 40 -1.98 -7.03 14.32
CA GLN A 40 -0.65 -6.47 14.55
C GLN A 40 -0.29 -5.41 13.49
N ASP A 41 -0.53 -5.68 12.22
CA ASP A 41 -0.28 -4.72 11.13
C ASP A 41 -1.23 -3.51 11.25
N MET A 42 -2.49 -3.73 11.65
CA MET A 42 -3.44 -2.65 11.92
C MET A 42 -3.00 -1.78 13.11
N ALA A 43 -2.55 -2.40 14.20
CA ALA A 43 -2.01 -1.67 15.36
C ALA A 43 -0.77 -0.85 14.97
N TYR A 44 0.13 -1.43 14.16
CA TYR A 44 1.30 -0.71 13.64
C TYR A 44 0.90 0.49 12.78
N LEU A 45 -0.08 0.33 11.89
CA LEU A 45 -0.58 1.42 11.05
C LEU A 45 -1.20 2.56 11.90
N ARG A 46 -1.97 2.21 12.95
CA ARG A 46 -2.57 3.19 13.87
C ARG A 46 -1.53 3.91 14.73
N ASP A 47 -0.52 3.19 15.22
CA ASP A 47 0.56 3.74 16.04
C ASP A 47 1.47 4.70 15.25
N LYS A 48 1.92 4.29 14.06
CA LYS A 48 2.82 5.10 13.23
C LYS A 48 2.12 6.18 12.43
N GLY A 49 0.85 5.95 12.09
CA GLY A 49 0.09 6.78 11.18
C GLY A 49 0.42 6.52 9.71
N LEU A 50 -0.55 6.87 8.86
CA LEU A 50 -0.47 6.64 7.41
C LEU A 50 0.76 7.32 6.75
N PRO A 51 1.13 8.58 7.06
CA PRO A 51 2.28 9.23 6.42
C PRO A 51 3.61 8.48 6.65
N ALA A 52 3.89 8.04 7.88
CA ALA A 52 5.11 7.31 8.20
C ALA A 52 5.17 5.94 7.51
N VAL A 53 4.03 5.22 7.48
CA VAL A 53 3.92 3.93 6.79
C VAL A 53 4.15 4.08 5.28
N LEU A 54 3.68 5.18 4.68
CA LEU A 54 3.87 5.45 3.25
C LEU A 54 5.29 5.91 2.94
N GLU A 55 5.98 6.58 3.86
CA GLU A 55 7.41 6.85 3.72
C GLU A 55 8.24 5.56 3.64
N HIS A 56 7.93 4.56 4.47
CA HIS A 56 8.52 3.24 4.34
C HIS A 56 8.18 2.61 2.98
N GLY A 57 6.92 2.76 2.54
CA GLY A 57 6.45 2.29 1.25
C GLY A 57 7.24 2.86 0.07
N ARG A 58 7.52 4.18 0.09
CA ARG A 58 8.38 4.84 -0.90
C ARG A 58 9.76 4.19 -0.97
N GLY A 59 10.38 3.95 0.19
CA GLY A 59 11.66 3.25 0.28
C GLY A 59 11.60 1.80 -0.22
N PHE A 60 10.49 1.08 -0.05
CA PHE A 60 10.33 -0.28 -0.58
C PHE A 60 10.14 -0.28 -2.09
N ILE A 61 9.32 0.62 -2.63
CA ILE A 61 9.10 0.76 -4.08
C ILE A 61 10.43 1.05 -4.76
N ASN A 62 11.16 2.08 -4.30
CA ASN A 62 12.43 2.49 -4.88
C ASN A 62 13.45 1.35 -4.93
N ARG A 63 13.61 0.62 -3.81
CA ARG A 63 14.65 -0.42 -3.71
C ARG A 63 14.28 -1.76 -4.32
N ARG A 64 12.99 -2.14 -4.30
CA ARG A 64 12.54 -3.51 -4.59
C ARG A 64 11.68 -3.66 -5.85
N LEU A 65 11.19 -2.55 -6.41
CA LEU A 65 10.23 -2.58 -7.51
C LEU A 65 10.59 -1.65 -8.66
N ALA A 66 11.19 -0.49 -8.36
CA ALA A 66 11.58 0.50 -9.34
C ALA A 66 12.66 0.03 -10.33
N PRO A 67 13.68 -0.77 -9.97
CA PRO A 67 14.67 -1.24 -10.93
C PRO A 67 14.03 -2.03 -12.08
N ALA A 68 14.65 -1.98 -13.27
CA ALA A 68 14.19 -2.72 -14.44
C ALA A 68 14.19 -4.25 -14.22
N ALA A 69 15.18 -4.74 -13.46
CA ALA A 69 15.32 -6.13 -13.07
C ALA A 69 15.53 -6.24 -11.55
N PRO A 70 14.46 -6.18 -10.74
CA PRO A 70 14.58 -6.27 -9.29
C PRO A 70 15.05 -7.66 -8.84
N THR A 71 15.88 -7.69 -7.81
CA THR A 71 16.35 -8.94 -7.21
C THR A 71 15.16 -9.75 -6.68
N ARG A 72 15.09 -11.04 -7.03
CA ARG A 72 14.01 -11.98 -6.65
C ARG A 72 12.61 -11.54 -7.12
N ASP A 73 12.47 -11.08 -8.37
CA ASP A 73 11.17 -10.73 -8.94
C ASP A 73 10.13 -11.86 -8.78
N GLY A 74 8.94 -11.51 -8.28
CA GLY A 74 7.90 -12.44 -7.85
C GLY A 74 7.97 -12.86 -6.38
N ARG A 75 9.06 -12.57 -5.66
CA ARG A 75 9.27 -12.90 -4.24
C ARG A 75 9.92 -11.75 -3.44
N GLN A 76 9.89 -10.51 -3.93
CA GLN A 76 10.59 -9.39 -3.30
C GLN A 76 9.96 -8.91 -1.97
N THR A 77 8.65 -9.10 -1.83
CA THR A 77 7.87 -8.56 -0.72
C THR A 77 7.37 -9.72 0.15
N PRO A 78 7.68 -9.73 1.46
CA PRO A 78 7.06 -10.64 2.41
C PRO A 78 5.53 -10.59 2.35
N TRP A 79 4.84 -11.60 2.88
CA TRP A 79 3.37 -11.59 2.92
C TRP A 79 2.80 -10.81 4.12
N LYS A 80 3.61 -10.62 5.17
CA LYS A 80 3.21 -10.05 6.48
C LYS A 80 4.38 -9.28 7.11
N GLY A 81 4.12 -8.61 8.22
CA GLY A 81 5.13 -7.94 9.04
C GLY A 81 5.34 -6.46 8.70
N HIS A 82 4.55 -5.92 7.76
CA HIS A 82 4.41 -4.49 7.55
C HIS A 82 3.11 -4.22 6.73
N PRO A 83 2.31 -3.20 7.07
CA PRO A 83 1.07 -2.90 6.34
C PRO A 83 1.25 -2.71 4.83
N VAL A 84 2.35 -2.07 4.43
CA VAL A 84 2.71 -1.89 3.00
C VAL A 84 2.82 -3.23 2.26
N PHE A 85 3.39 -4.27 2.86
CA PHE A 85 3.55 -5.55 2.15
C PHE A 85 2.20 -6.21 1.89
N VAL A 86 1.29 -6.14 2.86
CA VAL A 86 -0.10 -6.62 2.69
C VAL A 86 -0.80 -5.82 1.60
N ALA A 87 -0.69 -4.48 1.64
CA ALA A 87 -1.25 -3.59 0.62
C ALA A 87 -0.68 -3.88 -0.78
N GLN A 88 0.60 -4.18 -0.91
CA GLN A 88 1.22 -4.53 -2.19
C GLN A 88 0.63 -5.80 -2.79
N HIS A 89 0.38 -6.82 -1.96
CA HIS A 89 -0.28 -8.04 -2.40
C HIS A 89 -1.76 -7.82 -2.69
N ALA A 90 -2.47 -7.03 -1.89
CA ALA A 90 -3.88 -6.71 -2.12
C ALA A 90 -4.08 -5.95 -3.44
N THR A 91 -3.16 -5.04 -3.78
CA THR A 91 -3.31 -4.12 -4.92
C THR A 91 -2.63 -4.60 -6.20
N GLY A 92 -1.87 -5.69 -6.17
CA GLY A 92 -1.14 -6.17 -7.36
C GLY A 92 0.11 -5.34 -7.66
N THR A 93 0.75 -4.78 -6.64
CA THR A 93 1.98 -3.96 -6.75
C THR A 93 3.20 -4.65 -6.09
N CYS A 94 3.11 -5.95 -5.81
CA CYS A 94 4.16 -6.71 -5.13
C CYS A 94 5.35 -7.16 -6.01
N CYS A 95 5.19 -7.20 -7.33
CA CYS A 95 6.26 -7.55 -8.27
C CYS A 95 6.01 -6.97 -9.68
N ARG A 96 6.98 -7.08 -10.60
CA ARG A 96 6.83 -6.51 -11.95
C ARG A 96 5.73 -7.18 -12.76
N SER A 97 5.60 -8.50 -12.66
CA SER A 97 4.52 -9.23 -13.34
C SER A 97 3.13 -8.84 -12.84
N CYS A 98 3.01 -8.44 -11.57
CA CYS A 98 1.75 -7.90 -11.05
C CYS A 98 1.51 -6.47 -11.57
N LEU A 99 2.53 -5.62 -11.57
CA LEU A 99 2.44 -4.27 -12.14
C LEU A 99 2.01 -4.28 -13.62
N GLU A 100 2.58 -5.18 -14.41
CA GLU A 100 2.21 -5.37 -15.81
C GLU A 100 0.74 -5.78 -15.95
N LYS A 101 0.29 -6.77 -15.17
CA LYS A 101 -1.07 -7.31 -15.24
C LYS A 101 -2.15 -6.35 -14.73
N TRP A 102 -1.87 -5.60 -13.67
CA TRP A 102 -2.89 -4.83 -12.93
C TRP A 102 -2.84 -3.34 -13.26
N HIS A 103 -1.66 -2.82 -13.62
CA HIS A 103 -1.42 -1.39 -13.79
C HIS A 103 -0.84 -1.03 -15.16
N SER A 104 -0.73 -2.00 -16.07
CA SER A 104 -0.19 -1.81 -17.43
C SER A 104 1.23 -1.22 -17.45
N MET A 105 2.03 -1.49 -16.40
CA MET A 105 3.42 -1.07 -16.34
C MET A 105 4.33 -2.23 -16.76
N SER A 106 4.82 -2.19 -18.00
CA SER A 106 5.63 -3.25 -18.59
C SER A 106 6.82 -3.64 -17.71
N LYS A 107 7.07 -4.95 -17.55
CA LYS A 107 8.28 -5.43 -16.88
C LYS A 107 9.54 -5.18 -17.72
N GLY A 108 10.71 -5.26 -17.10
CA GLY A 108 11.99 -5.07 -17.79
C GLY A 108 12.36 -3.60 -18.05
N THR A 109 11.51 -2.65 -17.67
CA THR A 109 11.80 -1.21 -17.70
C THR A 109 11.72 -0.64 -16.30
N ALA A 110 12.67 0.22 -15.92
CA ALA A 110 12.64 0.88 -14.63
C ALA A 110 11.37 1.72 -14.47
N LEU A 111 10.80 1.75 -13.26
CA LEU A 111 9.66 2.62 -13.01
C LEU A 111 10.09 4.08 -13.05
N THR A 112 9.36 4.89 -13.80
CA THR A 112 9.49 6.34 -13.73
C THR A 112 9.07 6.85 -12.36
N GLU A 113 9.48 8.05 -12.00
CA GLU A 113 9.06 8.66 -10.74
C GLU A 113 7.54 8.77 -10.64
N THR A 114 6.86 9.17 -11.71
CA THR A 114 5.39 9.21 -11.78
C THR A 114 4.76 7.83 -11.56
N GLN A 115 5.34 6.77 -12.11
CA GLN A 115 4.86 5.40 -11.87
C GLN A 115 5.07 4.97 -10.41
N GLN A 116 6.19 5.34 -9.79
CA GLN A 116 6.44 5.06 -8.37
C GLN A 116 5.46 5.82 -7.47
N GLN A 117 5.18 7.10 -7.77
CA GLN A 117 4.20 7.92 -7.09
C GLN A 117 2.78 7.35 -7.24
N TYR A 118 2.41 6.90 -8.44
CA TYR A 118 1.15 6.20 -8.68
C TYR A 118 1.01 4.95 -7.81
N VAL A 119 2.06 4.10 -7.76
CA VAL A 119 2.03 2.89 -6.93
C VAL A 119 1.85 3.27 -5.46
N LEU A 120 2.55 4.30 -4.98
CA LEU A 120 2.40 4.77 -3.60
C LEU A 120 0.99 5.27 -3.31
N ALA A 121 0.36 6.01 -4.24
CA ALA A 121 -1.02 6.47 -4.12
C ALA A 121 -2.02 5.31 -4.04
N VAL A 122 -1.84 4.27 -4.86
CA VAL A 122 -2.67 3.05 -4.81
C VAL A 122 -2.56 2.37 -3.44
N LEU A 123 -1.36 2.28 -2.86
CA LEU A 123 -1.17 1.72 -1.53
C LEU A 123 -1.86 2.56 -0.46
N ALA A 124 -1.77 3.90 -0.56
CA ALA A 124 -2.40 4.82 0.37
C ALA A 124 -3.92 4.65 0.41
N VAL A 125 -4.58 4.67 -0.76
CA VAL A 125 -6.04 4.49 -0.86
C VAL A 125 -6.49 3.15 -0.27
N TRP A 126 -5.72 2.08 -0.47
CA TRP A 126 -6.05 0.79 0.11
C TRP A 126 -5.91 0.77 1.63
N LEU A 127 -4.83 1.34 2.18
CA LEU A 127 -4.60 1.43 3.63
C LEU A 127 -5.64 2.31 4.34
N GLU A 128 -6.07 3.41 3.72
CA GLU A 128 -7.16 4.25 4.21
C GLU A 128 -8.47 3.46 4.31
N ARG A 129 -8.82 2.67 3.29
CA ARG A 129 -10.01 1.81 3.31
C ARG A 129 -9.98 0.80 4.46
N GLU A 130 -8.82 0.20 4.75
CA GLU A 130 -8.67 -0.71 5.88
C GLU A 130 -8.84 0.02 7.23
N LEU A 131 -8.29 1.24 7.36
CA LEU A 131 -8.52 2.07 8.54
C LEU A 131 -10.02 2.36 8.75
N HIS A 132 -10.71 2.79 7.69
CA HIS A 132 -12.15 3.06 7.75
C HIS A 132 -12.98 1.82 8.08
N ALA A 133 -12.68 0.67 7.46
CA ALA A 133 -13.37 -0.58 7.73
C ALA A 133 -13.18 -1.04 9.19
N SER A 134 -11.96 -0.86 9.72
CA SER A 134 -11.62 -1.23 11.09
C SER A 134 -12.24 -0.32 12.17
N ALA A 135 -12.61 0.91 11.81
CA ALA A 135 -13.30 1.85 12.70
C ALA A 135 -14.82 1.60 12.72
N THR A 136 -15.37 0.98 11.68
CA THR A 136 -16.81 0.73 11.52
C THR A 136 -17.26 -0.61 12.11
N THR A 137 -16.33 -1.47 12.52
CA THR A 137 -16.66 -2.75 13.19
C THR A 137 -16.95 -2.48 14.68
N PRO A 138 -18.19 -2.62 15.17
CA PRO A 138 -18.48 -2.48 16.60
C PRO A 138 -17.79 -3.61 17.37
N PRO A 139 -17.37 -3.38 18.63
CA PRO A 139 -16.84 -4.44 19.47
C PRO A 139 -17.91 -5.52 19.63
N VAL A 140 -17.59 -6.75 19.25
CA VAL A 140 -18.42 -7.92 19.57
C VAL A 140 -18.41 -8.04 21.09
N GLN A 141 -19.51 -7.66 21.74
CA GLN A 141 -19.75 -7.99 23.13
C GLN A 141 -20.01 -9.49 23.19
N THR A 142 -19.01 -10.27 23.58
CA THR A 142 -19.24 -11.63 24.04
C THR A 142 -19.79 -11.53 25.45
N ASP A 143 -21.11 -11.39 25.56
CA ASP A 143 -21.80 -11.58 26.82
C ASP A 143 -21.58 -13.03 27.25
N GLY A 144 -20.83 -13.17 28.35
CA GLY A 144 -20.73 -14.41 29.08
C GLY A 144 -22.10 -14.76 29.66
N VAL A 145 -22.66 -15.86 29.17
CA VAL A 145 -23.67 -16.67 29.84
C VAL A 145 -23.01 -18.05 29.90
N GLY A 146 -22.62 -18.58 31.05
CA GLY A 146 -23.41 -18.77 32.26
C GLY A 146 -23.46 -20.28 32.47
#